data_AF-A0A947QHK5-F1
#
_entry.id   AF-A0A947QHK5-F1
#
_cell.length_a   1.000
_cell.length_b   1.000
_cell.length_c   1.000
_cell.angle_alpha   90.00
_cell.angle_beta   90.00
_cell.angle_gamma   90.00
#
_symmetry.space_group_name_H-M   'P 1'
#
loop_
_entity.id
_entity.type
_entity.pdbx_description
1 polymer ?
#
loop_
_entity_poly.entity_id
_entity_poly.type
_entity_poly.pdbx_seq_one_letter_code
_entity_poly.pdbx_strand_id
1 'polypeptide(L)'
;MYAFFILSMPLSFLVASAWALRSSEAVSRAFARGALFGIPAVLLWLLAAPAYSPVYGSPLLVVGFFLRYWLLPFGLTTAAYAAAVGFSRLARGDDYERCVAFVAGSLTMFGIAHSISSWGDRSAVFTLAVPSMLAASASAFPALLEEAAKDGMPGALKQAAIALAGFAIAALAVSLFFMRLEWLGAVMTALFTAGAAFLGWKRLVRPERPARPAAPV
;
A
#
# COMPACT_ATOMS: atom_id res chain seq x y z
N MET A 1 -5.12 20.33 -7.88
CA MET A 1 -4.97 19.73 -6.53
C MET A 1 -4.87 18.20 -6.56
N TYR A 2 -5.69 17.46 -7.32
CA TYR A 2 -5.65 15.98 -7.35
C TYR A 2 -4.46 15.33 -8.06
N ALA A 3 -3.61 16.12 -8.74
CA ALA A 3 -2.42 15.60 -9.41
C ALA A 3 -1.50 14.85 -8.44
N PHE A 4 -1.40 15.29 -7.18
CA PHE A 4 -0.60 14.56 -6.19
C PHE A 4 -1.16 13.18 -5.87
N PHE A 5 -2.48 13.02 -5.78
CA PHE A 5 -3.09 11.71 -5.52
C PHE A 5 -2.86 10.75 -6.70
N ILE A 6 -3.10 11.23 -7.93
CA ILE A 6 -2.89 10.45 -9.17
C ILE A 6 -1.42 10.06 -9.32
N LEU A 7 -0.51 11.01 -9.08
CA LEU A 7 0.90 10.84 -9.39
C LEU A 7 1.72 10.28 -8.21
N SER A 8 1.23 10.32 -6.98
CA SER A 8 2.00 9.88 -5.80
C SER A 8 2.49 8.45 -5.92
N MET A 9 1.64 7.51 -6.34
CA MET A 9 1.99 6.10 -6.52
C MET A 9 2.96 5.87 -7.69
N PRO A 10 2.67 6.31 -8.92
CA PRO A 10 3.59 6.11 -10.03
C PRO A 10 4.91 6.87 -9.83
N LEU A 11 4.91 8.06 -9.23
CA LEU A 11 6.14 8.78 -8.90
C LEU A 11 6.93 8.08 -7.79
N SER A 12 6.29 7.58 -6.75
CA SER A 12 6.97 6.81 -5.69
C SER A 12 7.63 5.56 -6.27
N PHE A 13 6.95 4.89 -7.20
CA PHE A 13 7.52 3.78 -7.95
C PHE A 13 8.69 4.22 -8.82
N LEU A 14 8.56 5.31 -9.58
CA LEU A 14 9.63 5.81 -10.44
C LEU A 14 10.85 6.19 -9.61
N VAL A 15 10.67 6.85 -8.46
CA VAL A 15 11.76 7.17 -7.52
C VAL A 15 12.40 5.90 -6.97
N ALA A 16 11.60 4.93 -6.50
CA ALA A 16 12.13 3.66 -6.02
C ALA A 16 12.87 2.89 -7.13
N SER A 17 12.36 2.94 -8.37
CA SER A 17 12.96 2.29 -9.53
C SER A 17 14.25 2.94 -10.00
N ALA A 18 14.36 4.27 -9.86
CA ALA A 18 15.56 5.01 -10.24
C ALA A 18 16.69 4.84 -9.21
N TRP A 19 16.34 4.65 -7.93
CA TRP A 19 17.32 4.67 -6.83
C TRP A 19 17.65 3.31 -6.22
N ALA A 20 16.71 2.36 -6.22
CA ALA A 20 16.85 1.14 -5.43
C ALA A 20 16.60 -0.15 -6.22
N LEU A 21 15.69 -0.14 -7.20
CA LEU A 21 15.41 -1.34 -7.99
C LEU A 21 16.44 -1.47 -9.12
N ARG A 22 16.94 -2.67 -9.34
CA ARG A 22 17.75 -2.94 -10.53
C ARG A 22 16.83 -2.88 -11.74
N SER A 23 17.00 -1.87 -12.59
CA SER A 23 16.16 -1.65 -13.78
C SER A 23 16.21 -2.89 -14.68
N SER A 24 15.18 -3.72 -14.60
CA SER A 24 15.03 -4.95 -15.38
C SER A 24 13.68 -4.94 -16.04
N GLU A 25 13.61 -5.43 -17.27
CA GLU A 25 12.36 -5.66 -18.00
C GLU A 25 11.37 -6.52 -17.19
N ALA A 26 11.86 -7.31 -16.23
CA ALA A 26 11.00 -8.10 -15.35
C ALA A 26 10.24 -7.22 -14.33
N VAL A 27 10.86 -6.14 -13.84
CA VAL A 27 10.27 -5.20 -12.88
C VAL A 27 9.19 -4.34 -13.54
N SER A 28 9.44 -3.84 -14.76
CA SER A 28 8.44 -3.09 -15.53
C SER A 28 7.23 -3.96 -15.92
N ARG A 29 7.47 -5.21 -16.32
CA ARG A 29 6.38 -6.18 -16.57
C ARG A 29 5.59 -6.49 -15.31
N ALA A 30 6.22 -6.59 -14.14
CA ALA A 30 5.52 -6.79 -12.88
C ALA A 30 4.64 -5.59 -12.52
N PHE A 31 5.11 -4.36 -12.75
CA PHE A 31 4.30 -3.15 -12.60
C PHE A 31 3.08 -3.15 -13.54
N ALA A 32 3.28 -3.42 -14.82
CA ALA A 32 2.20 -3.48 -15.81
C ALA A 32 1.15 -4.55 -15.46
N ARG A 33 1.59 -5.72 -14.99
CA ARG A 33 0.69 -6.76 -14.48
C ARG A 33 -0.07 -6.28 -13.25
N GLY A 34 0.60 -5.62 -12.31
CA GLY A 34 -0.03 -5.00 -11.14
C GLY A 34 -1.14 -4.04 -11.55
N ALA A 35 -0.86 -3.14 -12.50
CA ALA A 35 -1.86 -2.19 -13.02
C ALA A 35 -3.05 -2.92 -13.70
N LEU A 36 -2.78 -3.94 -14.52
CA LEU A 36 -3.82 -4.71 -15.19
C LEU A 36 -4.74 -5.42 -14.20
N PHE A 37 -4.18 -6.10 -13.18
CA PHE A 37 -4.96 -6.75 -12.13
C PHE A 37 -5.56 -5.75 -11.13
N GLY A 38 -5.03 -4.53 -11.06
CA GLY A 38 -5.61 -3.42 -10.29
C GLY A 38 -6.96 -2.97 -10.82
N ILE A 39 -7.24 -3.09 -12.13
CA ILE A 39 -8.53 -2.72 -12.73
C ILE A 39 -9.70 -3.52 -12.14
N PRO A 40 -9.74 -4.86 -12.20
CA PRO A 40 -10.83 -5.63 -11.60
C PRO A 40 -10.89 -5.45 -10.07
N ALA A 41 -9.74 -5.28 -9.40
CA ALA A 41 -9.71 -4.97 -7.97
C ALA A 41 -10.41 -3.63 -7.65
N VAL A 42 -10.16 -2.59 -8.45
CA VAL A 42 -10.84 -1.29 -8.32
C VAL A 42 -12.35 -1.44 -8.58
N LEU A 43 -12.76 -2.24 -9.56
CA LEU A 43 -14.19 -2.48 -9.81
C LEU A 43 -14.87 -3.15 -8.61
N LEU A 44 -14.25 -4.17 -8.01
CA LEU A 44 -14.75 -4.80 -6.79
C LEU A 44 -14.80 -3.83 -5.61
N TRP A 45 -13.78 -2.98 -5.48
CA TRP A 45 -13.77 -1.92 -4.48
C TRP A 45 -14.94 -0.94 -4.68
N LEU A 46 -15.15 -0.44 -5.90
CA LEU A 46 -16.29 0.43 -6.24
C LEU A 46 -17.64 -0.23 -5.95
N LEU A 47 -17.80 -1.52 -6.24
CA LEU A 47 -19.02 -2.27 -5.90
C LEU A 47 -19.24 -2.38 -4.39
N ALA A 48 -18.17 -2.44 -3.61
CA ALA A 48 -18.22 -2.45 -2.15
C ALA A 48 -18.44 -1.04 -1.54
N ALA A 49 -18.51 0.03 -2.35
CA ALA A 49 -18.63 1.42 -1.88
C ALA A 49 -19.70 1.67 -0.81
N PRO A 50 -20.92 1.13 -0.92
CA PRO A 50 -21.95 1.33 0.09
C PRO A 50 -21.55 0.81 1.49
N ALA A 51 -20.68 -0.21 1.57
CA ALA A 51 -20.27 -0.82 2.83
C ALA A 51 -19.24 0.02 3.60
N TYR A 52 -18.56 0.96 2.95
CA TYR A 52 -17.52 1.79 3.57
C TYR A 52 -17.76 3.30 3.41
N SER A 53 -18.97 3.72 3.03
CA SER A 53 -19.35 5.12 3.00
C SER A 53 -19.17 5.77 4.39
N PRO A 54 -18.35 6.83 4.52
CA PRO A 54 -18.06 7.43 5.81
C PRO A 54 -19.32 8.11 6.39
N VAL A 55 -19.67 7.73 7.61
CA VAL A 55 -20.71 8.42 8.38
C VAL A 55 -20.05 9.58 9.13
N TYR A 56 -20.10 10.77 8.55
CA TYR A 56 -19.54 11.98 9.15
C TYR A 56 -20.21 12.27 10.52
N GLY A 57 -19.41 12.65 11.50
CA GLY A 57 -19.87 12.89 12.88
C GLY A 57 -19.96 11.64 13.76
N SER A 58 -19.61 10.45 13.27
CA SER A 58 -19.57 9.21 14.06
C SER A 58 -18.13 8.73 14.32
N PRO A 59 -17.86 8.09 15.48
CA PRO A 59 -16.61 7.36 15.71
C PRO A 59 -16.35 6.25 14.69
N LEU A 60 -17.39 5.75 14.03
CA LEU A 60 -17.31 4.75 12.96
C LEU A 60 -16.59 5.26 11.70
N LEU A 61 -16.33 6.56 11.61
CA LEU A 61 -15.58 7.19 10.53
C LEU A 61 -14.17 6.57 10.38
N VAL A 62 -13.54 6.15 11.49
CA VAL A 62 -12.26 5.43 11.47
C VAL A 62 -12.38 4.13 10.69
N VAL A 63 -13.45 3.36 10.91
CA VAL A 63 -13.70 2.09 10.22
C VAL A 63 -13.96 2.34 8.73
N GLY A 64 -14.75 3.36 8.41
CA GLY A 64 -15.02 3.75 7.02
C GLY A 64 -13.72 4.08 6.26
N PHE A 65 -12.84 4.90 6.84
CA PHE A 65 -11.55 5.22 6.23
C PHE A 65 -10.58 4.04 6.18
N PHE A 66 -10.55 3.23 7.23
CA PHE A 66 -9.76 2.00 7.28
C PHE A 66 -10.12 1.06 6.13
N LEU A 67 -11.42 0.79 5.94
CA LEU A 67 -11.91 -0.05 4.85
C LEU A 67 -11.64 0.59 3.49
N ARG A 68 -11.97 1.88 3.33
CA ARG A 68 -11.91 2.59 2.05
C ARG A 68 -10.51 2.72 1.50
N TYR A 69 -9.54 3.13 2.32
CA TYR A 69 -8.21 3.54 1.86
C TYR A 69 -7.13 2.48 2.10
N TRP A 70 -7.28 1.61 3.11
CA TRP A 70 -6.25 0.64 3.45
C TRP A 70 -6.70 -0.81 3.28
N LEU A 71 -7.66 -1.28 4.06
CA LEU A 71 -7.98 -2.71 4.10
C LEU A 71 -8.38 -3.25 2.73
N LEU A 72 -9.33 -2.60 2.04
CA LEU A 72 -9.78 -3.09 0.74
C LEU A 72 -8.72 -2.90 -0.35
N PRO A 73 -8.10 -1.72 -0.56
CA PRO A 73 -7.08 -1.57 -1.59
C PRO A 73 -5.88 -2.53 -1.41
N PHE A 74 -5.35 -2.65 -0.20
CA PHE A 74 -4.21 -3.53 0.06
C PHE A 74 -4.60 -5.01 0.11
N GLY A 75 -5.78 -5.34 0.66
CA GLY A 75 -6.31 -6.70 0.67
C GLY A 75 -6.58 -7.22 -0.74
N LEU A 76 -7.23 -6.42 -1.59
CA LEU A 76 -7.48 -6.77 -2.99
C LEU A 76 -6.19 -6.82 -3.81
N THR A 77 -5.23 -5.91 -3.55
CA THR A 77 -3.90 -5.99 -4.17
C THR A 77 -3.15 -7.26 -3.77
N THR A 78 -3.29 -7.71 -2.52
CA THR A 78 -2.69 -8.96 -2.03
C THR A 78 -3.34 -10.18 -2.68
N ALA A 79 -4.67 -10.19 -2.79
CA ALA A 79 -5.40 -11.25 -3.49
C ALA A 79 -5.05 -11.29 -4.99
N ALA A 80 -4.93 -10.13 -5.63
CA ALA A 80 -4.48 -10.00 -7.02
C ALA A 80 -3.06 -10.53 -7.21
N TYR A 81 -2.14 -10.22 -6.29
CA TYR A 81 -0.78 -10.76 -6.34
C TYR A 81 -0.75 -12.27 -6.17
N ALA A 82 -1.55 -12.79 -5.22
CA ALA A 82 -1.70 -14.23 -5.01
C ALA A 82 -2.21 -14.96 -6.26
N ALA A 83 -3.20 -14.39 -6.95
CA ALA A 83 -3.78 -14.96 -8.16
C ALA A 83 -2.86 -14.85 -9.39
N ALA A 84 -2.12 -13.75 -9.53
CA ALA A 84 -1.31 -13.47 -10.71
C ALA A 84 0.10 -14.08 -10.65
N VAL A 85 0.69 -14.13 -9.45
CA VAL A 85 2.11 -14.50 -9.24
C VAL A 85 2.28 -15.61 -8.21
N GLY A 86 1.51 -15.56 -7.12
CA GLY A 86 1.65 -16.45 -5.97
C GLY A 86 2.80 -16.07 -5.04
N PHE A 87 2.83 -16.67 -3.84
CA PHE A 87 3.77 -16.28 -2.77
C PHE A 87 5.05 -17.12 -2.71
N SER A 88 5.17 -18.20 -3.50
CA SER A 88 6.27 -19.17 -3.36
C SER A 88 7.65 -18.59 -3.63
N ARG A 89 7.79 -17.72 -4.63
CA ARG A 89 9.06 -17.03 -4.95
C ARG A 89 9.35 -15.89 -3.98
N LEU A 90 8.30 -15.20 -3.51
CA LEU A 90 8.43 -14.16 -2.50
C LEU A 90 8.92 -14.74 -1.16
N ALA A 91 8.43 -15.92 -0.77
CA ALA A 91 8.88 -16.64 0.42
C ALA A 91 10.36 -17.07 0.34
N ARG A 92 10.91 -17.27 -0.85
CA ARG A 92 12.34 -17.57 -1.05
C ARG A 92 13.21 -16.32 -1.00
N GLY A 93 12.62 -15.13 -1.12
CA GLY A 93 13.32 -13.84 -1.14
C GLY A 93 13.79 -13.39 -2.52
N ASP A 94 13.44 -14.12 -3.58
CA ASP A 94 13.95 -13.88 -4.94
C ASP A 94 13.14 -12.84 -5.73
N ASP A 95 11.90 -12.56 -5.31
CA ASP A 95 10.93 -11.76 -6.10
C ASP A 95 10.47 -10.47 -5.39
N TYR A 96 11.22 -9.97 -4.40
CA TYR A 96 10.86 -8.77 -3.64
C TYR A 96 10.66 -7.54 -4.53
N GLU A 97 11.61 -7.26 -5.42
CA GLU A 97 11.51 -6.10 -6.35
C GLU A 97 10.27 -6.19 -7.25
N ARG A 98 9.92 -7.41 -7.70
CA ARG A 98 8.72 -7.64 -8.51
C ARG A 98 7.45 -7.48 -7.69
N CYS A 99 7.46 -7.87 -6.41
CA CYS A 99 6.36 -7.61 -5.49
C CYS A 99 6.15 -6.11 -5.28
N VAL A 100 7.22 -5.34 -5.04
CA VAL A 100 7.15 -3.87 -4.92
C VAL A 100 6.55 -3.26 -6.18
N ALA A 101 7.04 -3.65 -7.35
CA ALA A 101 6.54 -3.15 -8.63
C ALA A 101 5.07 -3.50 -8.87
N PHE A 102 4.66 -4.74 -8.59
CA PHE A 102 3.28 -5.17 -8.72
C PHE A 102 2.35 -4.38 -7.78
N VAL A 103 2.72 -4.24 -6.51
CA VAL A 103 1.93 -3.49 -5.51
C VAL A 103 1.78 -2.04 -5.94
N ALA A 104 2.86 -1.40 -6.39
CA ALA A 104 2.80 -0.02 -6.88
C ALA A 104 1.91 0.12 -8.13
N GLY A 105 1.99 -0.81 -9.08
CA GLY A 105 1.14 -0.83 -10.27
C GLY A 105 -0.35 -0.97 -9.92
N SER A 106 -0.68 -1.91 -9.04
CA SER A 106 -2.06 -2.11 -8.56
C SER A 106 -2.59 -0.88 -7.83
N LEU A 107 -1.83 -0.36 -6.86
CA LEU A 107 -2.24 0.81 -6.08
C LEU A 107 -2.28 2.10 -6.90
N THR A 108 -1.60 2.18 -8.04
CA THR A 108 -1.76 3.30 -8.98
C THR A 108 -3.20 3.35 -9.53
N MET A 109 -3.81 2.21 -9.82
CA MET A 109 -5.21 2.17 -10.28
C MET A 109 -6.18 2.59 -9.17
N PHE A 110 -5.94 2.16 -7.93
CA PHE A 110 -6.66 2.69 -6.77
C PHE A 110 -6.44 4.19 -6.59
N GLY A 111 -5.22 4.68 -6.81
CA GLY A 111 -4.87 6.10 -6.83
C GLY A 111 -5.74 6.92 -7.78
N ILE A 112 -5.84 6.45 -9.03
CA ILE A 112 -6.68 7.06 -10.06
C ILE A 112 -8.15 7.03 -9.64
N ALA A 113 -8.65 5.88 -9.20
CA ALA A 113 -10.05 5.70 -8.80
C ALA A 113 -10.43 6.61 -7.61
N HIS A 114 -9.57 6.68 -6.60
CA HIS A 114 -9.76 7.58 -5.46
C HIS A 114 -9.80 9.04 -5.92
N SER A 115 -8.88 9.45 -6.79
CA SER A 115 -8.82 10.82 -7.32
C SER A 115 -10.09 11.22 -8.07
N ILE A 116 -10.65 10.28 -8.86
CA ILE A 116 -11.94 10.46 -9.54
C ILE A 116 -13.06 10.55 -8.49
N SER A 117 -13.07 9.67 -7.49
CA SER A 117 -14.12 9.63 -6.46
C SER A 117 -14.14 10.87 -5.55
N SER A 118 -13.01 11.55 -5.40
CA SER A 118 -12.86 12.77 -4.61
C SER A 118 -12.86 14.04 -5.48
N TRP A 119 -13.21 13.92 -6.76
CA TRP A 119 -13.17 15.05 -7.67
C TRP A 119 -14.15 16.14 -7.24
N GLY A 120 -13.64 17.34 -7.00
CA GLY A 120 -14.41 18.49 -6.52
C GLY A 120 -14.26 18.78 -5.02
N ASP A 121 -13.73 17.84 -4.23
CA ASP A 121 -13.45 18.05 -2.80
C ASP A 121 -12.15 18.83 -2.56
N ARG A 122 -12.26 20.02 -1.94
CA ARG A 122 -11.12 20.92 -1.68
C ARG A 122 -10.34 20.60 -0.40
N SER A 123 -10.66 19.51 0.29
CA SER A 123 -9.99 19.16 1.56
C SER A 123 -8.50 18.90 1.39
N ALA A 124 -7.69 19.57 2.22
CA ALA A 124 -6.24 19.34 2.31
C ALA A 124 -5.92 17.90 2.75
N VAL A 125 -6.82 17.25 3.50
CA VAL A 125 -6.67 15.87 3.96
C VAL A 125 -6.65 14.92 2.77
N PHE A 126 -7.60 15.05 1.85
CA PHE A 126 -7.65 14.23 0.63
C PHE A 126 -6.59 14.64 -0.39
N THR A 127 -6.12 15.88 -0.34
CA THR A 127 -5.10 16.37 -1.28
C THR A 127 -3.68 15.98 -0.89
N LEU A 128 -3.36 15.89 0.41
CA LEU A 128 -1.98 15.71 0.91
C LEU A 128 -1.86 14.54 1.89
N ALA A 129 -2.63 14.55 2.99
CA ALA A 129 -2.45 13.61 4.08
C ALA A 129 -2.73 12.16 3.65
N VAL A 130 -3.88 11.90 3.03
CA VAL A 130 -4.23 10.56 2.54
C VAL A 130 -3.23 10.05 1.50
N PRO A 131 -2.93 10.76 0.39
CA PRO A 131 -1.97 10.26 -0.60
C PRO A 131 -0.55 10.05 -0.06
N SER A 132 -0.05 10.90 0.84
CA SER A 132 1.28 10.70 1.47
C SER A 132 1.32 9.44 2.34
N MET A 133 0.29 9.22 3.15
CA MET A 133 0.19 8.03 3.99
C MET A 133 -0.01 6.75 3.16
N LEU A 134 -0.78 6.82 2.07
CA LEU A 134 -0.94 5.72 1.14
C LEU A 134 0.39 5.38 0.46
N ALA A 135 1.14 6.37 -0.04
CA ALA A 135 2.44 6.14 -0.66
C ALA A 135 3.44 5.52 0.33
N ALA A 136 3.48 6.02 1.57
CA ALA A 136 4.29 5.43 2.62
C ALA A 136 3.86 3.99 2.94
N SER A 137 2.55 3.73 3.02
CA SER A 137 2.00 2.38 3.21
C SER A 137 2.38 1.45 2.05
N ALA A 138 2.31 1.92 0.81
CA ALA A 138 2.69 1.17 -0.38
C ALA A 138 4.17 0.79 -0.40
N SER A 139 5.04 1.61 0.20
CA SER A 139 6.46 1.30 0.35
C SER A 139 6.75 0.28 1.47
N ALA A 140 6.02 0.36 2.60
CA ALA A 140 6.19 -0.53 3.74
C ALA A 140 5.57 -1.91 3.53
N PHE A 141 4.42 -1.96 2.84
CA PHE A 141 3.58 -3.14 2.75
C PHE A 141 4.28 -4.34 2.08
N PRO A 142 5.02 -4.21 0.98
CA PRO A 142 5.75 -5.33 0.37
C PRO A 142 6.72 -5.99 1.35
N ALA A 143 7.36 -5.24 2.25
CA ALA A 143 8.26 -5.79 3.27
C ALA A 143 7.51 -6.67 4.27
N LEU A 144 6.33 -6.22 4.73
CA LEU A 144 5.49 -7.01 5.62
C LEU A 144 4.93 -8.25 4.92
N LEU A 145 4.55 -8.12 3.65
CA LEU A 145 4.04 -9.23 2.84
C LEU A 145 5.11 -10.28 2.58
N GLU A 146 6.35 -9.86 2.33
CA GLU A 146 7.49 -10.75 2.14
C GLU A 146 7.79 -11.54 3.42
N GLU A 147 7.87 -10.87 4.58
CA GLU A 147 8.09 -11.55 5.86
C GLU A 147 6.90 -12.48 6.19
N ALA A 148 5.66 -12.07 5.88
CA ALA A 148 4.49 -12.94 6.05
C ALA A 148 4.58 -14.21 5.18
N ALA A 149 5.04 -14.07 3.94
CA ALA A 149 5.23 -15.19 3.02
C ALA A 149 6.34 -16.14 3.48
N LYS A 150 7.42 -15.61 4.06
CA LYS A 150 8.53 -16.40 4.62
C LYS A 150 8.13 -17.18 5.87
N ASP A 151 7.41 -16.53 6.78
CA ASP A 151 7.03 -17.12 8.05
C ASP A 151 5.96 -18.20 7.89
N GLY A 152 5.12 -18.12 6.85
CA GLY A 152 4.01 -19.05 6.62
C GLY A 152 2.98 -19.01 7.75
N MET A 153 1.91 -19.81 7.68
CA MET A 153 0.98 -19.92 8.81
C MET A 153 1.59 -20.81 9.91
N PRO A 154 1.53 -20.42 11.20
CA PRO A 154 0.79 -19.28 11.77
C PRO A 154 1.59 -17.96 11.87
N GLY A 155 2.89 -17.95 11.58
CA GLY A 155 3.76 -16.77 11.75
C GLY A 155 3.33 -15.53 10.95
N ALA A 156 2.72 -15.73 9.78
CA ALA A 156 2.14 -14.69 8.93
C ALA A 156 1.09 -13.83 9.66
N LEU A 157 0.41 -14.36 10.68
CA LEU A 157 -0.57 -13.62 11.47
C LEU A 157 0.05 -12.43 12.20
N LYS A 158 1.32 -12.55 12.63
CA LYS A 158 2.03 -11.45 13.28
C LYS A 158 2.22 -10.28 12.32
N GLN A 159 2.67 -10.56 11.10
CA GLN A 159 2.91 -9.53 10.09
C GLN A 159 1.59 -8.92 9.60
N ALA A 160 0.56 -9.73 9.43
CA ALA A 160 -0.80 -9.26 9.14
C ALA A 160 -1.33 -8.34 10.24
N ALA A 161 -1.16 -8.70 11.52
CA ALA A 161 -1.56 -7.87 12.66
C ALA A 161 -0.81 -6.53 12.68
N ILE A 162 0.50 -6.52 12.40
CA ILE A 162 1.30 -5.29 12.29
C ILE A 162 0.77 -4.41 11.15
N ALA A 163 0.49 -4.98 9.97
CA ALA A 163 -0.06 -4.24 8.84
C ALA A 163 -1.45 -3.63 9.18
N LEU A 164 -2.34 -4.43 9.76
CA LEU A 164 -3.68 -4.00 10.17
C LEU A 164 -3.62 -2.90 11.23
N ALA A 165 -2.74 -3.02 12.22
CA ALA A 165 -2.54 -1.98 13.23
C ALA A 165 -2.02 -0.68 12.61
N GLY A 166 -1.05 -0.77 11.69
CA GLY A 166 -0.56 0.38 10.93
C GLY A 166 -1.68 1.07 10.13
N PHE A 167 -2.50 0.29 9.43
CA PHE A 167 -3.65 0.79 8.68
C PHE A 167 -4.71 1.43 9.59
N ALA A 168 -4.95 0.88 10.77
CA ALA A 168 -5.88 1.45 11.74
C ALA A 168 -5.37 2.79 12.29
N ILE A 169 -4.07 2.89 12.61
CA ILE A 169 -3.41 4.15 13.00
C ILE A 169 -3.54 5.18 11.88
N ALA A 170 -3.35 4.75 10.64
CA ALA A 170 -3.45 5.61 9.48
C ALA A 170 -4.87 6.17 9.30
N ALA A 171 -5.88 5.32 9.41
CA ALA A 171 -7.29 5.71 9.37
C ALA A 171 -7.68 6.62 10.53
N LEU A 172 -7.16 6.35 11.74
CA LEU A 172 -7.38 7.20 12.91
C LEU A 172 -6.81 8.61 12.68
N ALA A 173 -5.58 8.73 12.17
CA ALA A 173 -4.97 10.03 11.87
C ALA A 173 -5.83 10.86 10.91
N VAL A 174 -6.35 10.23 9.85
CA VAL A 174 -7.28 10.90 8.90
C VAL A 174 -8.58 11.31 9.60
N SER A 175 -9.12 10.44 10.45
CA SER A 175 -10.37 10.71 11.18
C SER A 175 -10.27 11.91 12.12
N LEU A 176 -9.11 12.11 12.75
CA LEU A 176 -8.88 13.22 13.68
C LEU A 176 -9.04 14.59 13.03
N PHE A 177 -8.69 14.74 11.75
CA PHE A 177 -8.96 15.97 11.00
C PHE A 177 -10.45 16.29 10.94
N PHE A 178 -11.29 15.28 10.72
CA PHE A 178 -12.76 15.45 10.65
C PHE A 178 -13.41 15.57 12.04
N MET A 179 -12.71 15.18 13.11
CA MET A 179 -13.14 15.36 14.50
C MET A 179 -12.68 16.70 15.11
N ARG A 180 -12.16 17.63 14.30
CA ARG A 180 -11.59 18.93 14.74
C ARG A 180 -10.35 18.81 15.64
N LEU A 181 -9.69 17.66 15.64
CA LEU A 181 -8.41 17.42 16.32
C LEU A 181 -7.26 17.45 15.30
N GLU A 182 -7.22 18.52 14.50
CA GLU A 182 -6.36 18.65 13.32
C GLU A 182 -4.86 18.55 13.66
N TRP A 183 -4.44 19.14 14.78
CA TRP A 183 -3.03 19.09 15.21
C TRP A 183 -2.58 17.66 15.50
N LEU A 184 -3.44 16.86 16.16
CA LEU A 184 -3.13 15.48 16.50
C LEU A 184 -3.14 14.62 15.22
N GLY A 185 -4.11 14.87 14.33
CA GLY A 185 -4.14 14.27 13.00
C GLY A 185 -2.85 14.54 12.22
N ALA A 186 -2.37 15.78 12.20
CA ALA A 186 -1.13 16.16 11.53
C ALA A 186 0.11 15.47 12.10
N VAL A 187 0.24 15.42 13.44
CA VAL A 187 1.34 14.73 14.11
C VAL A 187 1.31 13.23 13.79
N MET A 188 0.13 12.59 13.88
CA MET A 188 -0.01 11.17 13.58
C MET A 188 0.27 10.86 12.11
N THR A 189 -0.21 11.69 11.18
CA THR A 189 0.10 11.59 9.75
C THR A 189 1.60 11.67 9.50
N ALA A 190 2.30 12.65 10.10
CA ALA A 190 3.74 12.81 9.94
C ALA A 190 4.51 11.61 10.49
N LEU A 191 4.20 11.17 11.72
CA LEU A 191 4.85 10.02 12.36
C LEU A 191 4.60 8.73 11.59
N PHE A 192 3.37 8.48 11.16
CA PHE A 192 3.03 7.30 10.37
C PHE A 192 3.75 7.30 9.03
N THR A 193 3.72 8.43 8.31
CA THR A 193 4.35 8.57 6.99
C THR A 193 5.85 8.35 7.09
N ALA A 194 6.51 8.99 8.07
CA ALA A 194 7.94 8.83 8.31
C ALA A 194 8.29 7.39 8.69
N GLY A 195 7.54 6.78 9.61
CA GLY A 195 7.78 5.40 10.06
C GLY A 195 7.59 4.36 8.95
N ALA A 196 6.50 4.47 8.17
CA ALA A 196 6.23 3.57 7.06
C ALA A 196 7.23 3.75 5.91
N ALA A 197 7.54 5.01 5.54
CA ALA A 197 8.56 5.28 4.52
C ALA A 197 9.95 4.76 4.96
N PHE A 198 10.33 4.95 6.22
CA PHE A 198 11.58 4.43 6.77
C PHE A 198 11.64 2.90 6.70
N LEU A 199 10.54 2.21 7.06
CA LEU A 199 10.46 0.75 6.99
C LEU A 199 10.63 0.25 5.55
N GLY A 200 9.92 0.86 4.60
CA GLY A 200 10.02 0.54 3.17
C GLY A 200 11.43 0.79 2.63
N TRP A 201 12.00 1.95 2.92
CA TRP A 201 13.36 2.34 2.51
C TRP A 201 14.42 1.39 3.07
N LYS A 202 14.37 1.09 4.37
CA LYS A 202 15.32 0.18 5.04
C LYS A 202 15.32 -1.21 4.39
N ARG A 203 14.16 -1.68 3.91
CA ARG A 203 14.08 -2.96 3.21
C ARG A 203 14.66 -2.87 1.79
N LEU A 204 14.35 -1.81 1.05
CA LEU A 204 14.85 -1.57 -0.32
C LEU A 204 16.38 -1.47 -0.39
N VAL A 205 17.01 -0.85 0.61
CA VAL A 205 18.47 -0.64 0.63
C VAL A 205 19.24 -1.87 1.16
N ARG A 206 18.55 -2.89 1.67
CA ARG A 206 19.23 -4.04 2.27
C ARG A 206 19.93 -4.86 1.18
N PRO A 207 21.24 -5.14 1.28
CA PRO A 207 21.94 -5.95 0.29
C PRO A 207 21.32 -7.36 0.24
N GLU A 208 21.14 -7.89 -0.97
CA GLU A 208 20.66 -9.25 -1.20
C GLU A 208 21.48 -10.22 -0.35
N ARG A 209 20.80 -11.12 0.38
CA ARG A 209 21.48 -12.25 0.99
C ARG A 209 22.01 -13.11 -0.17
N PRO A 210 23.28 -13.57 -0.14
CA PRO A 210 23.79 -14.47 -1.15
C PRO A 210 22.85 -15.66 -1.28
N ALA A 211 22.49 -16.00 -2.53
CA ALA A 211 21.64 -17.13 -2.85
C ALA A 211 22.15 -18.36 -2.08
N ARG A 212 21.28 -18.99 -1.28
CA ARG A 212 21.64 -20.26 -0.65
C ARG A 212 21.99 -21.24 -1.78
N PRO A 213 23.17 -21.89 -1.75
CA PRO A 213 23.48 -22.91 -2.74
C PRO A 213 22.36 -23.95 -2.73
N ALA A 214 21.90 -24.31 -3.92
CA ALA A 214 20.87 -25.34 -4.08
C ALA A 214 21.33 -26.58 -3.31
N ALA A 215 20.47 -27.07 -2.40
CA ALA A 215 20.74 -28.35 -1.75
C ALA A 215 20.89 -29.42 -2.86
N PRO A 216 21.94 -30.24 -2.83
CA PRO A 216 22.06 -31.34 -3.77
C PRO A 216 20.83 -32.25 -3.60
N VAL A 217 20.17 -32.53 -4.71
CA VAL A 217 19.03 -33.46 -4.82
C VAL A 217 19.51 -34.88 -4.64
#